data_AF-A0A1C5THD2-F1
#
_entry.id   AF-A0A1C5THD2-F1
#
_cell.length_a   1.000
_cell.length_b   1.000
_cell.length_c   1.000
_cell.angle_alpha   90.00
_cell.angle_beta   90.00
_cell.angle_gamma   90.00
#
_symmetry.space_group_name_H-M   'P 1'
#
loop_
_entity.id
_entity.type
_entity.pdbx_description
1 polymer ?
#
loop_
_entity_poly.entity_id
_entity_poly.type
_entity_poly.pdbx_seq_one_letter_code
_entity_poly.pdbx_strand_id
1 'polypeptide(L)'
;MKKILLGTLLSALILTLTGCSTSKDETENIDKVFVYGSLRSDMFNYDVYLDGKVKENKKATVKGELFHLDNKGYPAVVPGDREVIGELMSFEDFESTLKELDELEAYVEGEENENEYNRKVIDVTLEDGSIEKAYYYEYNPSADYNKDDKLIEV
;
A
#
# COMPACT_ATOMS: atom_id res chain seq x y z
N MET A 1 -58.31 29.56 -44.33
CA MET A 1 -58.09 28.17 -44.75
C MET A 1 -56.78 27.68 -44.16
N LYS A 2 -56.85 27.02 -43.00
CA LYS A 2 -55.76 26.29 -42.33
C LYS A 2 -56.39 25.45 -41.22
N LYS A 3 -55.96 24.18 -41.12
CA LYS A 3 -56.15 23.18 -40.05
C LYS A 3 -57.35 22.22 -40.14
N ILE A 4 -57.03 20.92 -40.22
CA ILE A 4 -57.54 19.67 -39.59
C ILE A 4 -56.45 18.62 -39.97
N LEU A 5 -55.64 17.94 -39.14
CA LEU A 5 -55.71 17.12 -37.91
C LEU A 5 -55.88 15.59 -38.16
N LEU A 6 -55.12 14.79 -37.38
CA LEU A 6 -55.06 13.31 -37.20
C LEU A 6 -54.24 12.51 -38.24
N GLY A 7 -53.38 11.55 -37.92
CA GLY A 7 -52.95 10.82 -36.71
C GLY A 7 -51.73 9.96 -37.14
N THR A 8 -50.86 9.40 -36.30
CA THR A 8 -51.14 8.35 -35.31
C THR A 8 -49.89 8.16 -34.43
N LEU A 9 -50.13 7.75 -33.19
CA LEU A 9 -49.18 7.37 -32.15
C LEU A 9 -48.05 6.46 -32.65
N LEU A 10 -46.81 6.71 -32.20
CA LEU A 10 -45.93 5.60 -31.80
C LEU A 10 -45.36 5.88 -30.42
N SER A 11 -45.47 4.84 -29.61
CA SER A 11 -45.25 4.73 -28.18
C SER A 11 -43.85 5.13 -27.74
N ALA A 12 -43.80 5.65 -26.53
CA ALA A 12 -42.62 5.92 -25.72
C ALA A 12 -41.66 4.73 -25.64
N LEU A 13 -40.37 5.03 -25.70
CA LEU A 13 -39.37 4.36 -24.88
C LEU A 13 -38.40 5.42 -24.39
N ILE A 14 -38.73 6.02 -23.25
CA ILE A 14 -37.80 6.84 -22.48
C ILE A 14 -36.90 5.83 -21.75
N LEU A 15 -35.76 5.48 -22.35
CA LEU A 15 -34.63 5.05 -21.53
C LEU A 15 -34.04 6.33 -20.94
N THR A 16 -34.39 6.64 -19.70
CA THR A 16 -33.56 7.51 -18.88
C THR A 16 -32.20 6.85 -18.81
N LEU A 17 -31.23 7.37 -19.57
CA LEU A 17 -29.82 7.24 -19.23
C LEU A 17 -29.67 7.93 -17.88
N THR A 18 -29.90 7.18 -16.80
CA THR A 18 -29.34 7.51 -15.49
C THR A 18 -27.87 7.74 -15.77
N GLY A 19 -27.43 8.98 -15.60
CA GLY A 19 -26.06 9.35 -15.78
C GLY A 19 -25.20 8.33 -15.05
N CYS A 20 -24.46 7.54 -15.81
CA CYS A 20 -23.28 6.89 -15.28
C CYS A 20 -22.35 8.06 -14.95
N SER A 21 -22.50 8.60 -13.74
CA SER A 21 -21.48 9.43 -13.16
C SER A 21 -20.30 8.51 -13.00
N THR A 22 -19.44 8.47 -14.01
CA THR A 22 -18.06 8.05 -13.87
C THR A 22 -17.54 8.86 -12.70
N SER A 23 -17.41 8.23 -11.53
CA SER A 23 -16.68 8.78 -10.41
C SER A 23 -15.32 9.18 -10.98
N LYS A 24 -15.07 10.48 -10.97
CA LYS A 24 -13.75 11.02 -11.21
C LYS A 24 -12.82 10.28 -10.26
N ASP A 25 -11.72 9.80 -10.81
CA ASP A 25 -10.56 9.27 -10.10
C ASP A 25 -10.17 10.27 -9.02
N GLU A 26 -10.68 10.10 -7.80
CA GLU A 26 -10.09 10.72 -6.62
C GLU A 26 -8.81 9.92 -6.42
N THR A 27 -7.68 10.48 -6.81
CA THR A 27 -6.37 9.95 -6.42
C THR A 27 -6.39 9.77 -4.92
N GLU A 28 -6.51 8.51 -4.50
CA GLU A 28 -6.54 8.12 -3.10
C GLU A 28 -5.21 8.55 -2.48
N ASN A 29 -5.27 9.51 -1.56
CA ASN A 29 -4.06 10.01 -0.91
C ASN A 29 -3.63 9.01 0.16
N ILE A 30 -2.57 8.26 -0.10
CA ILE A 30 -2.01 7.28 0.83
C ILE A 30 -1.11 8.01 1.82
N ASP A 31 -1.47 7.98 3.11
CA ASP A 31 -0.80 8.73 4.18
C ASP A 31 -0.32 7.85 5.35
N LYS A 32 -0.21 6.53 5.12
CA LYS A 32 0.21 5.55 6.11
C LYS A 32 1.27 4.60 5.57
N VAL A 33 2.05 4.04 6.48
CA VAL A 33 3.02 2.99 6.21
C VAL A 33 2.72 1.78 7.09
N PHE A 34 2.66 0.60 6.49
CA PHE A 34 2.64 -0.67 7.19
C PHE A 34 4.07 -1.19 7.37
N VAL A 35 4.46 -1.46 8.62
CA VAL A 35 5.78 -2.00 8.97
C VAL A 35 5.63 -3.38 9.61
N TYR A 36 6.46 -4.33 9.18
CA TYR A 36 6.45 -5.72 9.67
C TYR A 36 7.76 -6.13 10.32
N GLY A 37 8.79 -5.28 10.22
CA GLY A 37 10.18 -5.65 10.47
C GLY A 37 10.89 -4.76 11.49
N SER A 38 12.12 -4.37 11.18
CA SER A 38 13.02 -3.59 12.05
C SER A 38 12.45 -2.23 12.49
N LEU A 39 11.44 -1.72 11.79
CA LEU A 39 10.72 -0.48 12.06
C LEU A 39 9.51 -0.63 13.01
N ARG A 40 9.18 -1.85 13.46
CA ARG A 40 8.13 -2.04 14.46
C ARG A 40 8.49 -1.38 15.79
N SER A 41 7.48 -0.97 16.55
CA SER A 41 7.63 -0.24 17.82
C SER A 41 8.47 -0.93 18.90
N ASP A 42 8.67 -2.25 18.79
CA ASP A 42 9.51 -3.06 19.66
C ASP A 42 10.92 -3.35 19.11
N MET A 43 11.33 -2.68 18.02
CA MET A 43 12.57 -2.95 17.27
C MET A 43 13.49 -1.73 17.16
N PHE A 44 14.77 -1.99 16.91
CA PHE A 44 15.83 -0.96 16.96
C PHE A 44 15.65 0.21 15.98
N ASN A 45 15.21 -0.03 14.74
CA ASN A 45 15.08 1.08 13.77
C ASN A 45 13.90 1.99 14.10
N TYR A 46 12.93 1.54 14.92
CA TYR A 46 11.88 2.45 15.39
C TYR A 46 12.47 3.59 16.21
N ASP A 47 13.33 3.29 17.19
CA ASP A 47 13.94 4.30 18.05
C ASP A 47 14.79 5.31 17.26
N VAL A 48 15.41 4.86 16.16
CA VAL A 48 16.29 5.69 15.33
C VAL A 48 15.50 6.55 14.34
N TYR A 49 14.48 5.99 13.69
CA TYR A 49 13.82 6.62 12.54
C TYR A 49 12.43 7.17 12.84
N LEU A 50 11.71 6.60 13.81
CA LEU A 50 10.27 6.80 13.99
C LEU A 50 9.88 7.38 15.37
N ASP A 51 10.69 7.20 16.41
CA ASP A 51 10.39 7.75 17.73
C ASP A 51 10.21 9.29 17.66
N GLY A 52 9.15 9.77 18.29
CA GLY A 52 8.72 11.17 18.23
C GLY A 52 8.08 11.63 16.90
N LYS A 53 7.99 10.78 15.86
CA LYS A 53 7.35 11.10 14.57
C LYS A 53 5.98 10.43 14.37
N VAL A 54 5.74 9.32 15.07
CA VAL A 54 4.50 8.53 14.95
C VAL A 54 3.32 9.25 15.62
N LYS A 55 2.26 9.47 14.84
CA LYS A 55 1.00 10.07 15.28
C LYS A 55 -0.01 9.02 15.74
N GLU A 56 -0.11 7.92 15.01
CA GLU A 56 -0.96 6.77 15.35
C GLU A 56 -0.24 5.48 14.95
N ASN A 57 -0.37 4.45 15.78
CA ASN A 57 0.13 3.10 15.52
C ASN A 57 -0.98 2.10 15.87
N LYS A 58 -1.36 1.25 14.90
CA LYS A 58 -2.36 0.19 15.06
C LYS A 58 -1.76 -1.14 14.66
N LYS A 59 -2.06 -2.21 15.40
CA LYS A 59 -1.78 -3.57 14.96
C LYS A 59 -2.57 -3.88 13.69
N ALA A 60 -1.91 -4.52 12.75
CA ALA A 60 -2.50 -4.86 11.46
C ALA A 60 -1.84 -6.09 10.83
N THR A 61 -2.46 -6.58 9.76
CA THR A 61 -1.99 -7.75 9.03
C THR A 61 -2.05 -7.53 7.53
N VAL A 62 -1.15 -8.20 6.80
CA VAL A 62 -1.10 -8.23 5.34
C VAL A 62 -0.86 -9.65 4.85
N LYS A 63 -1.01 -9.87 3.54
CA LYS A 63 -0.66 -11.13 2.89
C LYS A 63 0.78 -11.11 2.38
N GLY A 64 1.55 -12.13 2.74
CA GLY A 64 2.95 -12.25 2.34
C GLY A 64 3.67 -13.40 3.02
N GLU A 65 4.89 -13.66 2.55
CA GLU A 65 5.81 -14.64 3.12
C GLU A 65 6.94 -13.89 3.82
N LEU A 66 7.04 -14.05 5.15
CA LEU A 66 8.06 -13.39 5.96
C LEU A 66 9.30 -14.30 6.09
N PHE A 67 10.47 -13.70 5.91
CA PHE A 67 11.77 -14.32 6.00
C PHE A 67 12.72 -13.50 6.86
N HIS A 68 13.75 -14.16 7.38
CA HIS A 68 14.96 -13.56 7.90
C HIS A 68 16.08 -13.68 6.85
N LEU A 69 16.75 -12.57 6.54
CA LEU A 69 17.93 -12.58 5.67
C LEU A 69 19.17 -12.97 6.50
N ASP A 70 19.60 -14.23 6.43
CA ASP A 70 20.66 -14.83 7.25
C ASP A 70 21.97 -14.04 7.23
N ASN A 71 22.34 -13.51 6.06
CA ASN A 71 23.60 -12.78 5.86
C ASN A 71 23.52 -11.30 6.24
N LYS A 72 22.32 -10.74 6.43
CA LYS A 72 22.07 -9.32 6.63
C LYS A 72 21.48 -9.02 8.02
N GLY A 73 20.73 -9.96 8.59
CA GLY A 73 20.17 -9.89 9.93
C GLY A 73 18.83 -9.16 10.04
N TYR A 74 18.22 -8.75 8.93
CA TYR A 74 16.94 -8.02 8.90
C TYR A 74 15.87 -8.76 8.07
N PRO A 75 14.58 -8.41 8.27
CA PRO A 75 13.47 -9.19 7.74
C PRO A 75 13.14 -8.84 6.29
N ALA A 76 12.62 -9.80 5.55
CA ALA A 76 12.16 -9.65 4.18
C ALA A 76 10.74 -10.19 4.04
N VAL A 77 9.85 -9.43 3.40
CA VAL A 77 8.55 -9.94 2.94
C VAL A 77 8.54 -10.00 1.43
N VAL A 78 8.11 -11.14 0.89
CA VAL A 78 7.80 -11.33 -0.54
C VAL A 78 6.32 -11.72 -0.70
N PRO A 79 5.75 -11.62 -1.92
CA PRO A 79 4.34 -11.99 -2.15
C PRO A 79 4.01 -13.43 -1.74
N GLY A 80 2.84 -13.61 -1.13
CA GLY A 80 2.24 -14.92 -0.85
C GLY A 80 0.98 -14.81 0.01
N ASP A 81 0.47 -15.94 0.50
CA ASP A 81 -0.87 -16.04 1.09
C ASP A 81 -0.88 -16.18 2.61
N ARG A 82 0.31 -16.35 3.23
CA ARG A 82 0.46 -16.32 4.69
C ARG A 82 0.16 -14.93 5.25
N GLU A 83 -0.14 -14.90 6.54
CA GLU A 83 -0.42 -13.66 7.25
C GLU A 83 0.88 -13.12 7.86
N VAL A 84 1.19 -11.86 7.55
CA VAL A 84 2.30 -11.13 8.16
C VAL A 84 1.71 -10.12 9.12
N ILE A 85 2.08 -10.26 10.39
CA ILE A 85 1.66 -9.36 11.47
C ILE A 85 2.62 -8.18 11.55
N GLY A 86 2.06 -6.97 11.61
CA GLY A 86 2.82 -5.75 11.70
C GLY A 86 2.00 -4.61 12.31
N GLU A 87 2.40 -3.41 11.97
CA GLU A 87 1.90 -2.16 12.53
C GLU A 87 1.60 -1.17 11.40
N LEU A 88 0.38 -0.64 11.38
CA LEU A 88 -0.03 0.44 10.49
C LEU A 88 0.20 1.77 11.20
N MET A 89 1.08 2.60 10.64
CA MET A 89 1.49 3.87 11.23
C MET A 89 1.08 5.06 10.37
N SER A 90 0.67 6.14 11.04
CA SER A 90 0.64 7.50 10.47
C SER A 90 1.65 8.38 11.20
N PHE A 91 2.10 9.44 10.54
CA PHE A 91 3.16 10.31 11.04
C PHE A 91 2.71 11.77 11.15
N GLU A 92 3.38 12.53 12.01
CA GLU A 92 3.16 13.98 12.14
C GLU A 92 3.58 14.74 10.87
N ASP A 93 4.70 14.34 10.26
CA ASP A 93 5.16 14.77 8.94
C ASP A 93 5.37 13.54 8.06
N PHE A 94 4.32 13.20 7.30
CA PHE A 94 4.29 12.00 6.46
C PHE A 94 5.35 12.02 5.38
N GLU A 95 5.45 13.11 4.60
CA GLU A 95 6.36 13.20 3.46
C GLU A 95 7.83 13.15 3.89
N SER A 96 8.19 13.88 4.96
CA SER A 96 9.55 13.85 5.48
C SER A 96 9.91 12.47 6.02
N THR A 97 9.00 11.83 6.75
CA THR A 97 9.24 10.49 7.31
C THR A 97 9.35 9.46 6.19
N LEU A 98 8.47 9.51 5.21
CA LEU A 98 8.46 8.59 4.08
C LEU A 98 9.78 8.65 3.30
N LYS A 99 10.33 9.84 3.09
CA LYS A 99 11.64 10.01 2.44
C LYS A 99 12.78 9.38 3.24
N GLU A 100 12.79 9.51 4.57
CA GLU A 100 13.82 8.86 5.40
C GLU A 100 13.69 7.33 5.35
N LEU A 101 12.47 6.81 5.25
CA LEU A 101 12.24 5.38 5.06
C LEU A 101 12.69 4.91 3.67
N ASP A 102 12.48 5.70 2.61
CA ASP A 102 12.99 5.40 1.27
C ASP A 102 14.52 5.26 1.29
N GLU A 103 15.21 6.17 1.98
CA GLU A 103 16.67 6.13 2.13
C GLU A 103 17.13 4.91 2.94
N LEU A 104 16.44 4.56 4.03
CA LEU A 104 16.73 3.38 4.85
C LEU A 104 16.58 2.07 4.07
N GLU A 105 15.51 1.96 3.29
CA GLU A 105 15.12 0.73 2.57
C GLU A 105 15.77 0.63 1.18
N ALA A 106 16.72 1.53 0.89
CA ALA A 106 17.42 1.68 -0.39
C ALA A 106 16.45 1.66 -1.59
N TYR A 107 15.38 2.46 -1.48
CA TYR A 107 14.37 2.64 -2.49
C TYR A 107 14.55 3.96 -3.25
N VAL A 108 14.47 3.86 -4.58
CA VAL A 108 14.39 4.99 -5.51
C VAL A 108 13.22 4.73 -6.48
N GLU A 109 12.35 5.72 -6.64
CA GLU A 109 11.21 5.64 -7.55
C GLU A 109 11.67 5.47 -9.01
N GLY A 110 11.11 4.49 -9.72
CA GLY A 110 11.46 4.18 -11.11
C GLY A 110 12.69 3.26 -11.28
N GLU A 111 13.30 2.80 -10.18
CA GLU A 111 14.46 1.90 -10.16
C GLU A 111 14.07 0.52 -9.59
N GLU A 112 12.87 0.01 -9.92
CA GLU A 112 12.28 -1.17 -9.26
C GLU A 112 13.09 -2.46 -9.43
N ASN A 113 14.00 -2.51 -10.41
CA ASN A 113 14.90 -3.64 -10.62
C ASN A 113 16.18 -3.55 -9.79
N GLU A 114 16.50 -2.38 -9.23
CA GLU A 114 17.76 -2.13 -8.52
C GLU A 114 17.55 -1.96 -7.01
N ASN A 115 16.36 -1.50 -6.60
CA ASN A 115 16.02 -1.25 -5.20
C ASN A 115 16.18 -2.52 -4.34
N GLU A 116 16.68 -2.36 -3.11
CA GLU A 116 16.74 -3.47 -2.15
C GLU A 116 15.32 -3.89 -1.73
N TYR A 117 14.49 -2.89 -1.43
CA TYR A 117 13.06 -3.05 -1.23
C TYR A 117 12.28 -2.13 -2.17
N ASN A 118 11.19 -2.65 -2.74
CA ASN A 118 10.26 -1.88 -3.53
C ASN A 118 9.14 -1.33 -2.66
N ARG A 119 8.95 -0.01 -2.66
CA ARG A 119 7.80 0.62 -2.04
C ARG A 119 6.56 0.39 -2.89
N LYS A 120 5.49 -0.11 -2.26
CA LYS A 120 4.23 -0.43 -2.93
C LYS A 120 3.05 0.00 -2.07
N VAL A 121 1.88 0.16 -2.68
CA VAL A 121 0.62 0.39 -1.98
C VAL A 121 -0.12 -0.95 -1.86
N ILE A 122 -0.55 -1.31 -0.65
CA ILE A 122 -1.30 -2.54 -0.37
C ILE A 122 -2.54 -2.28 0.49
N ASP A 123 -3.43 -3.26 0.47
CA ASP A 123 -4.53 -3.37 1.43
C ASP A 123 -4.01 -3.99 2.73
N VAL A 124 -4.28 -3.31 3.84
CA VAL A 124 -3.86 -3.67 5.20
C VAL A 124 -5.12 -3.95 6.02
N THR A 125 -5.19 -5.11 6.67
CA THR A 125 -6.34 -5.50 7.50
C THR A 125 -6.08 -5.17 8.96
N LEU A 126 -6.92 -4.33 9.56
CA LEU A 126 -6.89 -3.96 10.97
C LEU A 126 -7.55 -5.04 11.86
N GLU A 127 -7.32 -4.97 13.17
CA GLU A 127 -7.86 -5.93 14.15
C GLU A 127 -9.40 -6.00 14.15
N ASP A 128 -10.09 -4.92 13.77
CA ASP A 128 -11.56 -4.89 13.65
C ASP A 128 -12.08 -5.44 12.30
N GLY A 129 -11.18 -5.87 11.42
CA GLY A 129 -11.47 -6.39 10.09
C GLY A 129 -11.66 -5.32 9.02
N SER A 130 -11.53 -4.03 9.35
CA SER A 130 -11.51 -2.97 8.34
C SER A 130 -10.21 -3.02 7.51
N ILE A 131 -10.30 -2.50 6.29
CA ILE A 131 -9.18 -2.48 5.34
C ILE A 131 -8.81 -1.02 5.06
N GLU A 132 -7.53 -0.70 5.18
CA GLU A 132 -6.95 0.58 4.79
C GLU A 132 -5.83 0.36 3.77
N LYS A 133 -5.59 1.36 2.90
CA LYS A 133 -4.42 1.35 2.02
C LYS A 133 -3.23 1.99 2.70
N ALA A 134 -2.05 1.41 2.50
CA ALA A 134 -0.80 1.92 3.04
C ALA A 134 0.37 1.62 2.12
N TYR A 135 1.43 2.41 2.24
CA TYR A 135 2.72 2.01 1.71
C TYR A 135 3.31 0.87 2.54
N TYR A 136 4.07 -0.01 1.91
CA TYR A 136 4.97 -0.96 2.56
C TYR A 136 6.20 -1.19 1.67
N TYR A 137 7.25 -1.72 2.26
CA TYR A 137 8.49 -2.08 1.56
C TYR A 137 8.52 -3.59 1.35
N GLU A 138 8.40 -4.03 0.10
CA GLU A 138 8.52 -5.44 -0.30
C GLU A 138 9.96 -5.75 -0.66
N TYR A 139 10.52 -6.82 -0.11
CA TYR A 139 11.87 -7.25 -0.47
C TYR A 139 11.95 -7.59 -1.96
N ASN A 140 13.00 -7.13 -2.63
CA ASN A 140 13.19 -7.33 -4.06
C ASN A 140 14.17 -8.48 -4.35
N PRO A 141 13.70 -9.74 -4.52
CA PRO A 141 14.58 -10.86 -4.80
C PRO A 141 15.21 -10.80 -6.20
N SER A 142 14.74 -9.89 -7.07
CA SER A 142 15.24 -9.75 -8.43
C SER A 142 16.38 -8.73 -8.56
N ALA A 143 16.62 -7.93 -7.53
CA ALA A 143 17.71 -6.96 -7.54
C ALA A 143 19.08 -7.65 -7.54
N ASP A 144 20.00 -7.16 -8.38
CA ASP A 144 21.39 -7.62 -8.40
C ASP A 144 22.06 -7.40 -7.03
N TYR A 145 21.63 -6.39 -6.27
CA TYR A 145 22.06 -6.12 -4.89
C TYR A 145 21.73 -7.28 -3.92
N ASN A 146 20.65 -8.01 -4.19
CA ASN A 146 20.07 -9.03 -3.32
C ASN A 146 20.38 -10.47 -3.76
N LYS A 147 21.10 -10.65 -4.87
CA LYS A 147 21.29 -11.96 -5.53
C LYS A 147 21.97 -13.04 -4.65
N ASP A 148 22.77 -12.61 -3.67
CA ASP A 148 23.54 -13.48 -2.80
C ASP A 148 22.87 -13.67 -1.42
N ASP A 149 21.71 -13.05 -1.21
CA ASP A 149 20.99 -13.10 0.05
C ASP A 149 20.34 -14.46 0.30
N LYS A 150 20.28 -14.84 1.58
CA LYS A 150 19.78 -16.13 2.03
C LYS A 150 18.55 -15.96 2.88
N LEU A 151 17.41 -16.31 2.32
CA LEU A 151 16.11 -16.24 2.99
C LEU A 151 15.90 -17.49 3.85
N ILE A 152 15.63 -17.29 5.14
CA ILE A 152 15.22 -18.33 6.09
C ILE A 152 13.80 -18.02 6.53
N GLU A 153 12.87 -18.97 6.37
CA GLU A 153 11.50 -18.81 6.86
C GLU A 153 11.49 -18.63 8.38
N VAL A 154 10.64 -17.73 8.87
CA VAL A 154 10.36 -17.50 10.29
C VAL A 154 9.05 -18.16 10.74
#